data_AF-A0A6L5GAL4-F1
#
_entry.id   AF-A0A6L5GAL4-F1
#
_cell.length_a   1.000
_cell.length_b   1.000
_cell.length_c   1.000
_cell.angle_alpha   90.00
_cell.angle_beta   90.00
_cell.angle_gamma   90.00
#
_symmetry.space_group_name_H-M   'P 1'
#
loop_
_entity.id
_entity.type
_entity.pdbx_description
1 polymer ?
#
loop_
_entity_poly.entity_id
_entity_poly.type
_entity_poly.pdbx_seq_one_letter_code
_entity_poly.pdbx_strand_id
1 'polypeptide(L)'
;MAGVHRRRGRLSKEGRRLLGGAALLAVFAPVTAYTLNAAIAHVQSCGTEVELQVAAAPEIAAVLDDFIAAGGGAPSRGSDVCADITVHAAAGNAVGDADVWIPETALWRNLPEFAAADQWEVLQESTASSAVGIALPEGAAADQILPDETRVALQDPRRHAASLMWIVIFGVDEYTVEEGDAEGDAPPVMSAPEVAAHNAAGGEALQVPTGAAQVAQFEYPMFARADLDEDEREAAQNLLRSYGSDQYGELLAQHGLTPGVPQPAPSSTEVVAAALRAWDER
;
A
#
# COMPACT_ATOMS: atom_id res chain seq x y z
N MET A 1 47.41 80.99 36.05
CA MET A 1 46.61 79.75 36.11
C MET A 1 45.81 79.66 34.84
N ALA A 2 46.17 78.77 33.92
CA ALA A 2 45.52 78.61 32.62
C ALA A 2 45.02 77.17 32.48
N GLY A 3 43.77 77.03 32.06
CA GLY A 3 43.02 75.78 32.03
C GLY A 3 43.47 74.79 30.94
N VAL A 4 43.31 73.51 31.24
CA VAL A 4 43.59 72.40 30.32
C VAL A 4 42.26 71.90 29.75
N HIS A 5 42.01 72.20 28.48
CA HIS A 5 40.92 71.60 27.70
C HIS A 5 41.23 70.12 27.42
N ARG A 6 40.37 69.20 27.89
CA ARG A 6 40.37 67.80 27.44
C ARG A 6 39.85 67.71 26.00
N ARG A 7 40.67 67.20 25.09
CA ARG A 7 40.26 66.88 23.70
C ARG A 7 39.30 65.69 23.69
N ARG A 8 38.18 65.83 22.95
CA ARG A 8 37.27 64.73 22.57
C ARG A 8 38.00 63.78 21.61
N GLY A 9 38.15 62.52 22.01
CA GLY A 9 38.59 61.45 21.12
C GLY A 9 37.55 61.17 20.04
N ARG A 10 37.93 61.34 18.77
CA ARG A 10 37.18 60.81 17.63
C ARG A 10 37.41 59.29 17.59
N LEU A 11 36.34 58.51 17.58
CA LEU A 11 36.38 57.08 17.22
C LEU A 11 36.90 56.93 15.78
N SER A 12 37.85 56.02 15.59
CA SER A 12 38.42 55.68 14.27
C SER A 12 37.33 55.11 13.34
N LYS A 13 37.56 55.23 12.02
CA LYS A 13 36.64 54.75 10.97
C LYS A 13 36.30 53.26 11.09
N GLU A 14 37.16 52.45 11.71
CA GLU A 14 36.93 51.01 11.93
C GLU A 14 35.90 50.73 13.02
N GLY A 15 35.85 51.54 14.09
CA GLY A 15 34.86 51.38 15.17
C GLY A 15 33.42 51.61 14.71
N ARG A 16 33.19 52.45 13.69
CA ARG A 16 31.84 52.68 13.14
C ARG A 16 31.35 51.53 12.25
N ARG A 17 32.23 50.78 11.60
CA ARG A 17 31.84 49.64 10.75
C ARG A 17 31.42 48.44 11.59
N LEU A 18 32.10 48.18 12.71
CA LEU A 18 31.74 47.08 13.61
C LEU A 18 30.43 47.33 14.37
N LEU A 19 30.20 48.55 14.84
CA LEU A 19 28.94 48.90 15.52
C LEU A 19 27.74 49.01 14.56
N GLY A 20 27.95 49.47 13.32
CA GLY A 20 26.90 49.50 12.29
C GLY A 20 26.49 48.10 11.80
N GLY A 21 27.45 47.18 11.67
CA GLY A 21 27.19 45.79 11.27
C GLY A 21 26.49 44.96 12.35
N ALA A 22 26.87 45.14 13.61
CA ALA A 22 26.23 44.44 14.74
C ALA A 22 24.79 44.93 15.00
N ALA A 23 24.51 46.23 14.81
CA ALA A 23 23.17 46.78 14.96
C ALA A 23 22.21 46.31 13.85
N LEU A 24 22.69 46.10 12.62
CA LEU A 24 21.88 45.55 11.52
C LEU A 24 21.57 44.06 11.70
N LEU A 25 22.53 43.26 12.18
CA LEU A 25 22.30 41.84 12.50
C LEU A 25 21.30 41.66 13.65
N ALA A 26 21.37 42.48 14.70
CA ALA A 26 20.49 42.37 15.86
C ALA A 26 19.02 42.74 15.58
N VAL A 27 18.77 43.58 14.56
CA VAL A 27 17.41 44.03 14.21
C VAL A 27 16.75 43.09 13.20
N PHE A 28 17.53 42.51 12.28
CA PHE A 28 16.97 41.57 11.29
C PHE A 28 16.98 40.12 11.75
N ALA A 29 17.90 39.69 12.64
CA ALA A 29 17.93 38.31 13.12
C ALA A 29 16.64 37.83 13.80
N PRO A 30 15.93 38.64 14.63
CA PRO A 30 14.67 38.21 15.19
C PRO A 30 13.58 38.09 14.13
N VAL A 31 13.56 39.00 13.15
CA VAL A 31 12.57 38.99 12.06
C VAL A 31 12.84 37.83 11.10
N THR A 32 14.10 37.58 10.73
CA THR A 32 14.46 36.43 9.89
C THR A 32 14.32 35.11 10.62
N ALA A 33 14.61 35.03 11.93
CA ALA A 33 14.35 33.83 12.73
C ALA A 33 12.85 33.58 12.91
N TYR A 34 12.05 34.63 13.11
CA TYR A 34 10.59 34.51 13.18
C TYR A 34 9.98 34.15 11.84
N THR A 35 10.46 34.69 10.72
CA THR A 35 10.00 34.28 9.39
C THR A 35 10.54 32.91 8.97
N LEU A 36 11.72 32.48 9.42
CA LEU A 36 12.19 31.09 9.22
C LEU A 36 11.35 30.13 10.06
N ASN A 37 11.07 30.43 11.33
CA ASN A 37 10.21 29.58 12.16
C ASN A 37 8.76 29.58 11.67
N ALA A 38 8.25 30.71 11.18
CA ALA A 38 6.91 30.76 10.58
C ALA A 38 6.86 30.03 9.23
N ALA A 39 7.94 30.04 8.44
CA ALA A 39 8.03 29.25 7.21
C ALA A 39 8.24 27.75 7.48
N ILE A 40 8.97 27.37 8.52
CA ILE A 40 9.12 25.97 8.97
C ILE A 40 7.81 25.48 9.61
N ALA A 41 7.15 26.31 10.41
CA ALA A 41 5.84 26.01 10.97
C ALA A 41 4.75 25.94 9.88
N HIS A 42 4.82 26.73 8.80
CA HIS A 42 3.90 26.56 7.66
C HIS A 42 4.19 25.32 6.80
N VAL A 43 5.34 24.67 6.98
CA VAL A 43 5.68 23.40 6.32
C VAL A 43 5.37 22.20 7.24
N GLN A 44 4.98 22.44 8.51
CA GLN A 44 4.70 21.40 9.51
C GLN A 44 3.43 21.63 10.34
N SER A 45 2.59 22.62 10.04
CA SER A 45 1.38 22.86 10.85
C SER A 45 0.29 21.87 10.46
N CYS A 46 0.40 20.65 10.99
CA CYS A 46 -0.76 19.79 11.19
C CYS A 46 -1.75 20.56 12.06
N GLY A 47 -2.90 20.91 11.50
CA GLY A 47 -4.01 21.51 12.24
C GLY A 47 -4.73 20.47 13.09
N THR A 48 -4.80 19.23 12.59
CA THR A 48 -5.39 18.07 13.26
C THR A 48 -4.43 16.87 13.14
N GLU A 49 -4.28 16.11 14.22
CA GLU A 49 -3.54 14.85 14.25
C GLU A 49 -4.54 13.71 14.51
N VAL A 50 -4.50 12.67 13.68
CA VAL A 50 -5.31 11.45 13.81
C VAL A 50 -4.41 10.22 13.81
N GLU A 51 -4.90 9.11 14.34
CA GLU A 51 -4.26 7.80 14.20
C GLU A 51 -5.02 7.03 13.11
N LEU A 52 -4.30 6.34 12.22
CA LEU A 52 -4.91 5.55 11.15
C LEU A 52 -4.34 4.12 11.18
N GLN A 53 -5.20 3.15 11.48
CA GLN A 53 -4.84 1.73 11.46
C GLN A 53 -5.11 1.14 10.07
N VAL A 54 -4.07 0.61 9.43
CA VAL A 54 -4.13 0.00 8.09
C VAL A 54 -3.89 -1.49 8.21
N ALA A 55 -4.88 -2.31 7.83
CA ALA A 55 -4.72 -3.74 7.62
C ALA A 55 -4.44 -4.01 6.15
N ALA A 56 -3.26 -4.52 5.81
CA ALA A 56 -2.88 -4.77 4.42
C ALA A 56 -2.41 -6.21 4.21
N ALA A 57 -2.62 -6.74 3.01
CA ALA A 57 -2.05 -8.02 2.58
C ALA A 57 -0.54 -8.05 2.89
N PRO A 58 0.03 -9.18 3.34
CA PRO A 58 1.41 -9.24 3.84
C PRO A 58 2.46 -8.62 2.89
N GLU A 59 2.30 -8.83 1.59
CA GLU A 59 3.17 -8.30 0.53
C GLU A 59 3.03 -6.77 0.34
N ILE A 60 1.85 -6.20 0.58
CA ILE A 60 1.62 -4.75 0.52
C ILE A 60 2.02 -4.09 1.83
N ALA A 61 1.82 -4.75 2.97
CA ALA A 61 2.17 -4.23 4.28
C ALA A 61 3.65 -3.82 4.34
N ALA A 62 4.55 -4.66 3.80
CA ALA A 62 5.98 -4.35 3.71
C ALA A 62 6.27 -3.12 2.83
N VAL A 63 5.57 -2.96 1.71
CA VAL A 63 5.69 -1.77 0.85
C VAL A 63 5.24 -0.51 1.59
N LEU A 64 4.11 -0.60 2.29
CA LEU A 64 3.52 0.53 3.01
C LEU A 64 4.38 0.95 4.20
N ASP A 65 4.98 0.01 4.93
CA ASP A 65 5.94 0.31 6.01
C ASP A 65 7.11 1.17 5.49
N ASP A 66 7.74 0.73 4.40
CA ASP A 66 8.85 1.47 3.77
C ASP A 66 8.38 2.83 3.24
N PHE A 67 7.19 2.88 2.65
CA PHE A 67 6.62 4.09 2.06
C PHE A 67 6.28 5.14 3.11
N ILE A 68 5.61 4.75 4.21
CA ILE A 68 5.24 5.63 5.32
C ILE A 68 6.50 6.11 6.05
N ALA A 69 7.49 5.24 6.28
CA ALA A 69 8.78 5.63 6.84
C ALA A 69 9.50 6.70 5.99
N ALA A 70 9.25 6.72 4.69
CA ALA A 70 9.78 7.72 3.77
C ALA A 70 8.91 8.99 3.61
N GLY A 71 7.82 9.11 4.37
CA GLY A 71 6.90 10.25 4.35
C GLY A 71 5.65 10.05 3.49
N GLY A 72 5.35 8.82 3.07
CA GLY A 72 4.07 8.45 2.48
C GLY A 72 2.90 8.76 3.42
N GLY A 73 1.76 9.18 2.86
CA GLY A 73 0.59 9.61 3.66
C GLY A 73 0.69 11.00 4.28
N ALA A 74 1.79 11.73 4.07
CA ALA A 74 1.90 13.13 4.51
C ALA A 74 0.78 14.02 3.90
N PRO A 75 0.35 15.07 4.61
CA PRO A 75 -0.70 15.96 4.15
C PRO A 75 -0.38 16.56 2.77
N SER A 76 -1.36 16.46 1.88
CA SER A 76 -1.31 17.12 0.58
C SER A 76 -1.59 18.62 0.70
N ARG A 77 -1.20 19.42 -0.31
CA ARG A 77 -1.48 20.87 -0.29
C ARG A 77 -3.00 21.12 -0.15
N GLY A 78 -3.40 21.72 0.97
CA GLY A 78 -4.80 22.03 1.28
C GLY A 78 -5.45 21.09 2.30
N SER A 79 -4.71 20.10 2.80
CA SER A 79 -5.10 19.28 3.95
C SER A 79 -4.34 19.73 5.19
N ASP A 80 -5.06 20.05 6.27
CA ASP A 80 -4.47 20.35 7.57
C ASP A 80 -4.45 19.11 8.49
N VAL A 81 -4.87 17.94 7.99
CA VAL A 81 -4.92 16.67 8.73
C VAL A 81 -3.63 15.89 8.52
N CYS A 82 -2.99 15.52 9.63
CA CYS A 82 -1.86 14.61 9.66
C CYS A 82 -2.26 13.32 10.34
N ALA A 83 -1.77 12.20 9.82
CA ALA A 83 -2.04 10.89 10.37
C ALA A 83 -0.74 10.25 10.86
N ASP A 84 -0.80 9.67 12.06
CA ASP A 84 0.14 8.62 12.45
C ASP A 84 -0.40 7.29 11.92
N ILE A 85 0.25 6.74 10.89
CA ILE A 85 -0.23 5.58 10.16
C ILE A 85 0.50 4.35 10.67
N THR A 86 -0.27 3.41 11.24
CA THR A 86 0.26 2.10 11.65
C THR A 86 -0.24 1.04 10.68
N VAL A 87 0.68 0.28 10.09
CA VAL A 87 0.35 -0.82 9.17
C VAL A 87 0.52 -2.15 9.88
N HIS A 88 -0.44 -3.06 9.67
CA HIS A 88 -0.38 -4.43 10.13
C HIS A 88 -0.64 -5.38 8.96
N ALA A 89 0.17 -6.43 8.86
CA ALA A 89 -0.03 -7.49 7.89
C ALA A 89 -1.26 -8.34 8.27
N ALA A 90 -2.24 -8.42 7.37
CA ALA A 90 -3.46 -9.18 7.50
C ALA A 90 -3.80 -9.86 6.17
N ALA A 91 -3.84 -11.20 6.17
CA ALA A 91 -4.19 -11.97 4.98
C ALA A 91 -5.71 -12.10 4.84
N GLY A 92 -6.20 -12.00 3.61
CA GLY A 92 -7.61 -12.16 3.28
C GLY A 92 -8.55 -11.26 4.09
N ASN A 93 -9.48 -11.87 4.81
CA ASN A 93 -10.53 -11.17 5.57
C ASN A 93 -10.22 -10.97 7.07
N ALA A 94 -8.98 -11.21 7.50
CA ALA A 94 -8.55 -11.04 8.90
C ALA A 94 -8.28 -9.56 9.26
N VAL A 95 -9.21 -8.65 8.92
CA VAL A 95 -9.02 -7.19 8.95
C VAL A 95 -8.96 -6.57 10.36
N GLY A 96 -9.55 -7.21 11.38
CA GLY A 96 -9.56 -6.70 12.75
C GLY A 96 -10.28 -5.35 12.89
N ASP A 97 -9.76 -4.47 13.76
CA ASP A 97 -10.31 -3.15 14.07
C ASP A 97 -9.72 -2.03 13.17
N ALA A 98 -9.25 -2.37 11.97
CA ALA A 98 -8.61 -1.40 11.09
C ALA A 98 -9.59 -0.30 10.58
N ASP A 99 -9.01 0.84 10.21
CA ASP A 99 -9.72 1.97 9.60
C ASP A 99 -9.64 1.88 8.06
N VAL A 100 -8.52 1.36 7.56
CA VAL A 100 -8.25 1.10 6.14
C VAL A 100 -7.91 -0.37 5.95
N TRP A 101 -8.44 -0.97 4.88
CA TRP A 101 -8.18 -2.35 4.51
C TRP A 101 -7.69 -2.45 3.07
N ILE A 102 -6.54 -3.09 2.87
CA ILE A 102 -5.92 -3.30 1.56
C ILE A 102 -5.63 -4.80 1.36
N PRO A 103 -6.64 -5.63 1.04
CA PRO A 103 -6.44 -7.06 0.83
C PRO A 103 -5.81 -7.37 -0.53
N GLU A 104 -5.50 -8.63 -0.79
CA GLU A 104 -4.99 -9.11 -2.09
C GLU A 104 -5.99 -8.86 -3.24
N THR A 105 -7.29 -8.99 -2.94
CA THR A 105 -8.37 -8.88 -3.92
C THR A 105 -9.67 -8.33 -3.33
N ALA A 106 -10.47 -7.66 -4.16
CA ALA A 106 -11.81 -7.19 -3.81
C ALA A 106 -12.81 -8.33 -3.57
N LEU A 107 -12.51 -9.55 -4.02
CA LEU A 107 -13.38 -10.71 -3.81
C LEU A 107 -13.64 -10.99 -2.33
N TRP A 108 -12.68 -10.70 -1.45
CA TRP A 108 -12.83 -10.88 -0.01
C TRP A 108 -13.99 -10.09 0.58
N ARG A 109 -14.21 -8.86 0.10
CA ARG A 109 -15.32 -8.00 0.55
C ARG A 109 -16.70 -8.60 0.24
N ASN A 110 -16.76 -9.47 -0.77
CA ASN A 110 -17.99 -10.09 -1.27
C ASN A 110 -18.14 -11.55 -0.82
N LEU A 111 -17.32 -12.03 0.11
CA LEU A 111 -17.55 -13.33 0.76
C LEU A 111 -18.88 -13.32 1.53
N PRO A 112 -19.75 -14.33 1.33
CA PRO A 112 -21.04 -14.40 2.02
C PRO A 112 -20.94 -14.39 3.55
N GLU A 113 -19.92 -15.05 4.10
CA GLU A 113 -19.67 -15.17 5.54
C GLU A 113 -19.04 -13.92 6.18
N PHE A 114 -18.52 -12.98 5.37
CA PHE A 114 -17.77 -11.82 5.87
C PHE A 114 -18.63 -10.56 6.01
N ALA A 115 -19.81 -10.51 5.37
CA ALA A 115 -20.80 -9.42 5.50
C ALA A 115 -20.20 -7.98 5.45
N ALA A 116 -19.14 -7.80 4.68
CA ALA A 116 -18.28 -6.61 4.72
C ALA A 116 -18.60 -5.56 3.65
N ALA A 117 -19.43 -5.90 2.66
CA ALA A 117 -19.75 -4.98 1.56
C ALA A 117 -20.29 -3.63 2.06
N ASP A 118 -21.15 -3.63 3.08
CA ASP A 118 -21.75 -2.41 3.63
C ASP A 118 -20.88 -1.72 4.70
N GLN A 119 -19.85 -2.39 5.22
CA GLN A 119 -18.98 -1.87 6.27
C GLN A 119 -17.74 -1.17 5.71
N TRP A 120 -17.42 -1.44 4.45
CA TRP A 120 -16.19 -0.99 3.79
C TRP A 120 -16.52 -0.27 2.49
N GLU A 121 -16.18 1.00 2.41
CA GLU A 121 -16.30 1.86 1.23
C GLU A 121 -15.09 1.67 0.32
N VAL A 122 -15.31 1.61 -0.99
CA VAL A 122 -14.22 1.57 -1.97
C VAL A 122 -13.64 2.96 -2.14
N LEU A 123 -12.40 3.16 -1.69
CA LEU A 123 -11.66 4.39 -1.97
C LEU A 123 -10.92 4.30 -3.30
N GLN A 124 -10.31 3.15 -3.58
CA GLN A 124 -9.56 2.90 -4.81
C GLN A 124 -9.67 1.42 -5.19
N GLU A 125 -10.02 1.15 -6.45
CA GLU A 125 -10.20 -0.23 -6.95
C GLU A 125 -8.87 -0.99 -7.04
N SER A 126 -7.79 -0.28 -7.34
CA SER A 126 -6.46 -0.88 -7.38
C SER A 126 -5.37 0.11 -6.99
N THR A 127 -4.55 -0.25 -6.00
CA THR A 127 -3.37 0.54 -5.57
C THR A 127 -2.06 -0.09 -6.05
N ALA A 128 -2.05 -1.40 -6.25
CA ALA A 128 -0.91 -2.16 -6.76
C ALA A 128 -1.45 -3.32 -7.59
N SER A 129 -0.57 -4.08 -8.24
CA SER A 129 -0.97 -5.29 -8.95
C SER A 129 0.07 -6.38 -8.88
N SER A 130 -0.40 -7.63 -8.99
CA SER A 130 0.42 -8.82 -9.00
C SER A 130 -0.18 -9.88 -9.92
N ALA A 131 0.67 -10.61 -10.65
CA ALA A 131 0.23 -11.72 -11.49
C ALA A 131 -0.31 -12.88 -10.64
N VAL A 132 -1.39 -13.52 -11.10
CA VAL A 132 -1.98 -14.72 -10.49
C VAL A 132 -2.22 -15.77 -11.56
N GLY A 133 -1.94 -17.03 -11.23
CA GLY A 133 -2.25 -18.14 -12.11
C GLY A 133 -1.46 -19.40 -11.75
N ILE A 134 -1.18 -20.23 -12.76
CA ILE A 134 -0.54 -21.53 -12.56
C ILE A 134 0.95 -21.31 -12.29
N ALA A 135 1.40 -21.67 -11.09
CA ALA A 135 2.81 -21.64 -10.72
C ALA A 135 3.49 -22.93 -11.18
N LEU A 136 4.30 -22.80 -12.22
CA LEU A 136 5.03 -23.92 -12.82
C LEU A 136 6.41 -24.10 -12.19
N PRO A 137 7.01 -25.30 -12.27
CA PRO A 137 8.42 -25.49 -11.97
C PRO A 137 9.32 -24.58 -12.81
N GLU A 138 10.42 -24.14 -12.24
CA GLU A 138 11.40 -23.31 -12.94
C GLU A 138 11.89 -24.00 -14.23
N GLY A 139 11.80 -23.28 -15.36
CA GLY A 139 12.23 -23.78 -16.67
C GLY A 139 11.16 -24.58 -17.43
N ALA A 140 9.98 -24.81 -16.85
CA ALA A 140 8.82 -25.33 -17.58
C ALA A 140 8.25 -24.27 -18.52
N ALA A 141 7.80 -24.70 -19.71
CA ALA A 141 7.24 -23.79 -20.70
C ALA A 141 5.77 -23.48 -20.41
N ALA A 142 5.39 -22.21 -20.45
CA ALA A 142 4.02 -21.75 -20.22
C ALA A 142 3.19 -21.63 -21.51
N ASP A 143 3.80 -21.80 -22.69
CA ASP A 143 3.18 -21.55 -23.99
C ASP A 143 2.12 -22.59 -24.39
N GLN A 144 2.14 -23.77 -23.76
CA GLN A 144 1.21 -24.87 -24.01
C GLN A 144 0.14 -25.01 -22.92
N ILE A 145 0.12 -24.12 -21.93
CA ILE A 145 -0.92 -24.12 -20.91
C ILE A 145 -2.24 -23.66 -21.52
N LEU A 146 -3.26 -24.49 -21.32
CA LEU A 146 -4.66 -24.15 -21.53
C LEU A 146 -5.32 -24.17 -20.15
N PRO A 147 -5.57 -23.01 -19.51
CA PRO A 147 -6.02 -22.96 -18.12
C PRO A 147 -7.31 -23.74 -17.84
N ASP A 148 -8.18 -23.87 -18.83
CA ASP A 148 -9.45 -24.60 -18.80
C ASP A 148 -9.31 -26.11 -19.04
N GLU A 149 -8.13 -26.59 -19.45
CA GLU A 149 -7.84 -28.01 -19.69
C GLU A 149 -6.67 -28.53 -18.84
N THR A 150 -6.06 -27.66 -18.02
CA THR A 150 -4.90 -27.98 -17.20
C THR A 150 -5.35 -28.36 -15.79
N ARG A 151 -4.96 -29.55 -15.32
CA ARG A 151 -5.19 -29.92 -13.93
C ARG A 151 -4.45 -28.96 -13.00
N VAL A 152 -5.13 -28.44 -11.99
CA VAL A 152 -4.54 -27.53 -10.99
C VAL A 152 -4.84 -27.97 -9.57
N ALA A 153 -3.90 -27.70 -8.68
CA ALA A 153 -4.06 -27.89 -7.24
C ALA A 153 -4.54 -26.57 -6.61
N LEU A 154 -5.71 -26.59 -5.97
CA LEU A 154 -6.29 -25.47 -5.25
C LEU A 154 -6.32 -25.73 -3.74
N GLN A 155 -6.09 -24.67 -2.98
CA GLN A 155 -6.35 -24.62 -1.54
C GLN A 155 -7.79 -24.20 -1.26
N ASP A 156 -8.21 -24.24 0.00
CA ASP A 156 -9.52 -23.74 0.44
C ASP A 156 -9.72 -22.28 -0.03
N PRO A 157 -10.68 -22.02 -0.95
CA PRO A 157 -10.92 -20.69 -1.52
C PRO A 157 -11.42 -19.68 -0.49
N ARG A 158 -11.82 -20.12 0.72
CA ARG A 158 -12.18 -19.21 1.82
C ARG A 158 -10.97 -18.67 2.56
N ARG A 159 -9.78 -19.21 2.28
CA ARG A 159 -8.52 -18.88 2.96
C ARG A 159 -7.40 -18.53 1.99
N HIS A 160 -7.56 -18.84 0.71
CA HIS A 160 -6.54 -18.64 -0.31
C HIS A 160 -7.07 -17.83 -1.49
N ALA A 161 -6.56 -16.60 -1.64
CA ALA A 161 -7.06 -15.61 -2.62
C ALA A 161 -6.90 -16.11 -4.06
N ALA A 162 -5.80 -16.80 -4.38
CA ALA A 162 -5.52 -17.27 -5.73
C ALA A 162 -6.48 -18.40 -6.14
N SER A 163 -6.80 -19.30 -5.19
CA SER A 163 -7.81 -20.34 -5.41
C SER A 163 -9.22 -19.76 -5.51
N LEU A 164 -9.57 -18.75 -4.71
CA LEU A 164 -10.84 -18.04 -4.86
C LEU A 164 -10.99 -17.39 -6.24
N MET A 165 -9.94 -16.68 -6.68
CA MET A 165 -9.90 -16.06 -8.00
C MET A 165 -10.06 -17.10 -9.11
N TRP A 166 -9.37 -18.24 -9.01
CA TRP A 166 -9.47 -19.33 -9.98
C TRP A 166 -10.90 -19.82 -10.15
N ILE A 167 -11.57 -20.20 -9.05
CA ILE A 167 -12.92 -20.77 -9.12
C ILE A 167 -13.97 -19.74 -9.55
N VAL A 168 -13.72 -18.44 -9.34
CA VAL A 168 -14.59 -17.36 -9.83
C VAL A 168 -14.45 -17.19 -11.35
N ILE A 169 -13.25 -17.35 -11.90
CA ILE A 169 -12.99 -17.17 -13.34
C ILE A 169 -13.34 -18.42 -14.14
N PHE A 170 -12.88 -19.60 -13.70
CA PHE A 170 -12.98 -20.85 -14.46
C PHE A 170 -14.07 -21.79 -13.93
N GLY A 171 -14.57 -21.58 -12.72
CA GLY A 171 -15.46 -22.52 -12.06
C GLY A 171 -14.71 -23.68 -11.40
N VAL A 172 -15.47 -24.71 -11.02
CA VAL A 172 -14.97 -25.96 -10.44
C VAL A 172 -15.39 -27.10 -11.37
N ASP A 173 -14.42 -27.90 -11.80
CA ASP A 173 -14.60 -28.95 -12.81
C ASP A 173 -13.70 -30.17 -12.54
N GLU A 174 -13.63 -31.09 -13.51
CA GLU A 174 -12.79 -32.29 -13.47
C GLU A 174 -11.27 -32.04 -13.45
N TYR A 175 -10.82 -30.83 -13.81
CA TYR A 175 -9.42 -30.42 -13.76
C TYR A 175 -9.04 -29.78 -12.42
N THR A 176 -10.03 -29.47 -11.59
CA THR A 176 -9.84 -28.85 -10.28
C THR A 176 -9.62 -29.91 -9.20
N VAL A 177 -8.42 -29.94 -8.61
CA VAL A 177 -8.03 -30.88 -7.54
C VAL A 177 -7.72 -30.10 -6.26
N GLU A 178 -8.17 -30.59 -5.11
CA GLU A 178 -7.76 -30.03 -3.83
C GLU A 178 -6.29 -30.41 -3.55
N GLU A 179 -5.48 -29.47 -3.07
CA GLU A 179 -4.04 -29.66 -2.90
C GLU A 179 -3.69 -30.90 -2.06
N GLY A 180 -4.49 -31.22 -1.04
CA GLY A 180 -4.31 -32.42 -0.21
C GLY A 180 -4.59 -33.75 -0.92
N ASP A 181 -5.36 -33.72 -2.01
CA ASP A 181 -5.77 -34.89 -2.81
C ASP A 181 -5.02 -34.98 -4.15
N ALA A 182 -4.09 -34.04 -4.40
CA ALA A 182 -3.32 -34.00 -5.63
C ALA A 182 -2.30 -35.15 -5.68
N GLU A 183 -2.73 -36.31 -6.20
CA GLU A 183 -1.80 -37.36 -6.64
C GLU A 183 -1.00 -36.86 -7.84
N GLY A 184 0.20 -36.32 -7.60
CA GLY A 184 1.30 -36.11 -8.56
C GLY A 184 0.98 -35.23 -9.78
N ASP A 185 1.64 -34.08 -9.88
CA ASP A 185 1.75 -33.19 -11.06
C ASP A 185 0.64 -32.15 -11.31
N ALA A 186 -0.28 -31.90 -10.38
CA ALA A 186 -1.16 -30.73 -10.50
C ALA A 186 -0.43 -29.47 -9.98
N PRO A 187 0.01 -28.54 -10.84
CA PRO A 187 0.67 -27.31 -10.38
C PRO A 187 -0.28 -26.47 -9.51
N PRO A 188 0.24 -25.81 -8.47
CA PRO A 188 -0.56 -24.94 -7.62
C PRO A 188 -0.92 -23.65 -8.36
N VAL A 189 -2.06 -23.07 -8.01
CA VAL A 189 -2.41 -21.71 -8.42
C VAL A 189 -1.90 -20.74 -7.37
N MET A 190 -1.04 -19.80 -7.74
CA MET A 190 -0.41 -18.84 -6.83
C MET A 190 -0.31 -17.45 -7.47
N SER A 191 -0.17 -16.44 -6.64
CA SER A 191 0.27 -15.10 -7.02
C SER A 191 1.80 -15.00 -7.08
N ALA A 192 2.31 -13.93 -7.69
CA ALA A 192 3.75 -13.68 -7.74
C ALA A 192 4.42 -13.59 -6.34
N PRO A 193 3.84 -12.86 -5.35
CA PRO A 193 4.31 -12.87 -3.96
C PRO A 193 4.26 -14.25 -3.31
N GLU A 194 3.22 -15.04 -3.55
CA GLU A 194 3.12 -16.41 -3.00
C GLU A 194 4.22 -17.32 -3.54
N VAL A 195 4.54 -17.22 -4.84
CA VAL A 195 5.69 -17.91 -5.44
C VAL A 195 7.00 -17.46 -4.81
N ALA A 196 7.20 -16.15 -4.61
CA ALA A 196 8.40 -15.63 -3.96
C ALA A 196 8.56 -16.16 -2.52
N ALA A 197 7.46 -16.19 -1.75
CA ALA A 197 7.43 -16.74 -0.40
C ALA A 197 7.70 -18.25 -0.37
N HIS A 198 7.10 -19.01 -1.29
CA HIS A 198 7.34 -20.45 -1.45
C HIS A 198 8.82 -20.75 -1.73
N ASN A 199 9.41 -20.03 -2.69
CA ASN A 199 10.81 -20.20 -3.06
C ASN A 199 11.76 -19.82 -1.91
N ALA A 200 11.44 -18.75 -1.17
CA ALA A 200 12.22 -18.33 0.00
C ALA A 200 12.15 -19.35 1.15
N ALA A 201 11.05 -20.11 1.26
CA ALA A 201 10.89 -21.18 2.24
C ALA A 201 11.68 -22.46 1.90
N GLY A 202 12.35 -22.51 0.74
CA GLY A 202 13.16 -23.65 0.32
C GLY A 202 12.37 -24.81 -0.28
N GLY A 203 11.18 -24.53 -0.81
CA GLY A 203 10.39 -25.47 -1.61
C GLY A 203 11.03 -25.78 -2.97
N GLU A 204 10.30 -26.52 -3.82
CA GLU A 204 10.67 -26.66 -5.23
C GLU A 204 10.61 -25.27 -5.88
N ALA A 205 11.62 -24.94 -6.69
CA ALA A 205 11.67 -23.63 -7.34
C ALA A 205 10.52 -23.50 -8.34
N LEU A 206 9.58 -22.61 -8.05
CA LEU A 206 8.48 -22.25 -8.93
C LEU A 206 8.77 -20.92 -9.63
N GLN A 207 8.30 -20.78 -10.86
CA GLN A 207 8.36 -19.51 -11.59
C GLN A 207 7.04 -18.75 -11.44
N VAL A 208 7.15 -17.42 -11.39
CA VAL A 208 5.99 -16.52 -11.35
C VAL A 208 5.08 -16.80 -12.57
N PRO A 209 3.74 -16.84 -12.40
CA PRO A 209 2.82 -17.04 -13.52
C PRO A 209 3.03 -15.95 -14.59
N THR A 210 3.27 -16.38 -15.83
CA THR A 210 3.47 -15.50 -16.99
C THR A 210 2.85 -16.11 -18.24
N GLY A 211 2.63 -15.29 -19.28
CA GLY A 211 2.08 -15.77 -20.56
C GLY A 211 0.71 -16.44 -20.37
N ALA A 212 0.53 -17.64 -20.92
CA ALA A 212 -0.74 -18.38 -20.78
C ALA A 212 -0.97 -18.97 -19.38
N ALA A 213 0.06 -19.02 -18.53
CA ALA A 213 -0.07 -19.45 -17.14
C ALA A 213 -0.65 -18.33 -16.25
N GLN A 214 -0.50 -17.06 -16.64
CA GLN A 214 -1.08 -15.93 -15.94
C GLN A 214 -2.53 -15.73 -16.37
N VAL A 215 -3.46 -16.04 -15.46
CA VAL A 215 -4.90 -16.02 -15.76
C VAL A 215 -5.60 -14.77 -15.24
N ALA A 216 -5.01 -14.12 -14.23
CA ALA A 216 -5.60 -12.96 -13.57
C ALA A 216 -4.52 -12.06 -12.96
N GLN A 217 -4.98 -11.00 -12.28
CA GLN A 217 -4.14 -10.15 -11.44
C GLN A 217 -4.84 -9.88 -10.11
N PHE A 218 -4.06 -9.85 -9.03
CA PHE A 218 -4.47 -9.17 -7.81
C PHE A 218 -4.35 -7.66 -7.99
N GLU A 219 -5.26 -6.92 -7.38
CA GLU A 219 -5.45 -5.48 -7.59
C GLU A 219 -5.18 -4.64 -6.34
N TYR A 220 -5.08 -5.27 -5.17
CA TYR A 220 -4.86 -4.58 -3.89
C TYR A 220 -5.76 -3.34 -3.72
N PRO A 221 -7.09 -3.51 -3.73
CA PRO A 221 -8.02 -2.40 -3.55
C PRO A 221 -7.82 -1.75 -2.19
N MET A 222 -8.03 -0.44 -2.10
CA MET A 222 -8.07 0.27 -0.84
C MET A 222 -9.52 0.51 -0.43
N PHE A 223 -9.89 -0.08 0.69
CA PHE A 223 -11.17 0.15 1.35
C PHE A 223 -10.98 1.01 2.61
N ALA A 224 -11.98 1.82 2.93
CA ALA A 224 -12.08 2.52 4.21
C ALA A 224 -13.33 2.10 4.95
N ARG A 225 -13.27 2.07 6.28
CA ARG A 225 -14.45 1.79 7.10
C ARG A 225 -15.53 2.85 6.82
N ALA A 226 -16.78 2.43 6.66
CA ALA A 226 -17.84 3.33 6.24
C ALA A 226 -18.16 4.43 7.28
N ASP A 227 -17.91 4.14 8.55
CA ASP A 227 -18.20 5.02 9.68
C ASP A 227 -17.01 5.89 10.14
N LEU A 228 -15.92 5.96 9.37
CA LEU A 228 -14.82 6.90 9.65
C LEU A 228 -15.36 8.34 9.74
N ASP A 229 -14.78 9.10 10.66
CA ASP A 229 -15.07 10.52 10.77
C ASP A 229 -14.45 11.33 9.61
N GLU A 230 -14.63 12.65 9.63
CA GLU A 230 -14.15 13.51 8.54
C GLU A 230 -12.62 13.56 8.48
N ASP A 231 -11.95 13.58 9.63
CA ASP A 231 -10.50 13.72 9.73
C ASP A 231 -9.80 12.39 9.39
N GLU A 232 -10.30 11.25 9.90
CA GLU A 232 -9.83 9.91 9.55
C GLU A 232 -10.01 9.61 8.05
N ARG A 233 -11.16 9.99 7.48
CA ARG A 233 -11.42 9.83 6.05
C ARG A 233 -10.49 10.70 5.21
N GLU A 234 -10.21 11.93 5.63
CA GLU A 234 -9.24 12.80 4.96
C GLU A 234 -7.81 12.26 5.06
N ALA A 235 -7.43 11.67 6.20
CA ALA A 235 -6.17 10.95 6.35
C ALA A 235 -6.04 9.76 5.37
N ALA A 236 -7.08 8.93 5.25
CA ALA A 236 -7.11 7.84 4.28
C ALA A 236 -7.00 8.35 2.83
N GLN A 237 -7.62 9.50 2.51
CA GLN A 237 -7.48 10.13 1.20
C GLN A 237 -6.07 10.71 0.96
N ASN A 238 -5.42 11.27 1.98
CA ASN A 238 -4.02 11.71 1.89
C ASN A 238 -3.10 10.53 1.55
N LEU A 239 -3.28 9.39 2.22
CA LEU A 239 -2.57 8.16 1.90
C LEU A 239 -2.81 7.74 0.44
N LEU A 240 -4.06 7.67 0.00
CA LEU A 240 -4.39 7.35 -1.41
C LEU A 240 -3.73 8.32 -2.40
N ARG A 241 -3.79 9.63 -2.15
CA ARG A 241 -3.15 10.64 -3.02
C ARG A 241 -1.64 10.44 -3.11
N SER A 242 -1.00 9.99 -2.03
CA SER A 242 0.44 9.78 -1.98
C SER A 242 0.92 8.57 -2.81
N TYR A 243 0.05 7.60 -3.10
CA TYR A 243 0.36 6.49 -4.02
C TYR A 243 0.64 6.95 -5.46
N GLY A 244 0.22 8.16 -5.83
CA GLY A 244 0.58 8.76 -7.13
C GLY A 244 2.03 9.23 -7.25
N SER A 245 2.87 9.02 -6.22
CA SER A 245 4.28 9.42 -6.21
C SER A 245 5.17 8.39 -6.93
N ASP A 246 6.24 8.88 -7.57
CA ASP A 246 7.26 8.00 -8.20
C ASP A 246 7.87 7.03 -7.18
N GLN A 247 8.05 7.49 -5.94
CA GLN A 247 8.59 6.70 -4.84
C GLN A 247 7.75 5.45 -4.53
N TYR A 248 6.43 5.56 -4.54
CA TYR A 248 5.57 4.41 -4.33
C TYR A 248 5.74 3.37 -5.46
N GLY A 249 5.81 3.82 -6.72
CA GLY A 249 6.09 2.95 -7.86
C GLY A 249 7.45 2.25 -7.79
N GLU A 250 8.48 2.95 -7.31
CA GLU A 250 9.82 2.37 -7.09
C GLU A 250 9.82 1.32 -5.99
N LEU A 251 9.09 1.54 -4.89
CA LEU A 251 8.95 0.56 -3.80
C LEU A 251 8.16 -0.67 -4.26
N LEU A 252 7.05 -0.49 -4.99
CA LEU A 252 6.32 -1.61 -5.58
C LEU A 252 7.24 -2.50 -6.43
N ALA A 253 8.05 -1.90 -7.30
CA ALA A 253 8.97 -2.66 -8.15
C ALA A 253 10.04 -3.41 -7.35
N GLN A 254 10.53 -2.84 -6.24
CA GLN A 254 11.49 -3.50 -5.34
C GLN A 254 10.90 -4.74 -4.66
N HIS A 255 9.59 -4.70 -4.38
CA HIS A 255 8.84 -5.80 -3.79
C HIS A 255 8.18 -6.72 -4.83
N GLY A 256 8.52 -6.59 -6.11
CA GLY A 256 8.04 -7.47 -7.18
C GLY A 256 6.57 -7.23 -7.58
N LEU A 257 6.03 -6.06 -7.24
CA LEU A 257 4.69 -5.62 -7.57
C LEU A 257 4.71 -4.56 -8.68
N THR A 258 3.58 -4.36 -9.32
CA THR A 258 3.40 -3.31 -10.34
C THR A 258 2.37 -2.28 -9.89
N PRO A 259 2.36 -1.06 -10.48
CA PRO A 259 1.29 -0.10 -10.23
C PRO A 259 -0.10 -0.69 -10.51
N GLY A 260 -1.11 -0.22 -9.80
CA GLY A 260 -2.48 -0.68 -9.98
C GLY A 260 -2.99 -0.49 -11.42
N VAL A 261 -3.61 -1.54 -11.97
CA VAL A 261 -4.25 -1.51 -13.29
C VAL A 261 -5.72 -1.83 -13.06
N PRO A 262 -6.67 -0.94 -13.39
CA PRO A 262 -8.09 -1.26 -13.23
C PRO A 262 -8.47 -2.43 -14.13
N GLN A 263 -8.92 -3.54 -13.55
CA GLN A 263 -9.64 -4.59 -14.27
C GLN A 263 -11.12 -4.59 -13.88
N PRO A 264 -12.02 -4.89 -14.82
CA PRO A 264 -13.42 -5.09 -14.50
C PRO A 264 -13.56 -6.36 -13.65
N ALA A 265 -13.82 -6.19 -12.35
CA ALA A 265 -13.98 -7.32 -11.45
C ALA A 265 -15.35 -8.02 -11.63
N PRO A 266 -15.41 -9.33 -11.92
CA PRO A 266 -16.60 -10.13 -11.67
C PRO A 266 -16.70 -10.39 -10.16
N SER A 267 -17.20 -9.40 -9.41
CA SER A 267 -17.10 -9.38 -7.94
C SER A 267 -18.45 -9.27 -7.23
N SER A 268 -19.55 -9.72 -7.83
CA SER A 268 -20.83 -9.73 -7.10
C SER A 268 -20.86 -10.87 -6.08
N THR A 269 -21.51 -10.63 -4.93
CA THR A 269 -21.70 -11.62 -3.88
C THR A 269 -22.35 -12.91 -4.41
N GLU A 270 -23.25 -12.80 -5.40
CA GLU A 270 -23.89 -13.97 -6.01
C GLU A 270 -22.92 -14.84 -6.80
N VAL A 271 -21.98 -14.22 -7.53
CA VAL A 271 -20.95 -14.94 -8.29
C VAL A 271 -20.02 -15.68 -7.33
N VAL A 272 -19.54 -14.99 -6.29
CA VAL A 272 -18.66 -15.58 -5.26
C VAL A 272 -19.38 -16.72 -4.53
N ALA A 273 -20.63 -16.53 -4.12
CA ALA A 273 -21.43 -17.55 -3.45
C ALA A 273 -21.68 -18.79 -4.33
N ALA A 274 -21.91 -18.60 -5.64
CA ALA A 274 -22.09 -19.70 -6.57
C ALA A 274 -20.80 -20.51 -6.76
N ALA A 275 -19.65 -19.84 -6.88
CA ALA A 275 -18.35 -20.50 -7.00
C ALA A 275 -18.01 -21.31 -5.74
N LEU A 276 -18.21 -20.73 -4.54
CA LEU A 276 -17.99 -21.44 -3.28
C LEU A 276 -18.93 -22.64 -3.10
N ARG A 277 -20.18 -22.54 -3.56
CA ARG A 277 -21.10 -23.69 -3.54
C ARG A 277 -20.63 -24.81 -4.45
N ALA A 278 -20.17 -24.49 -5.66
CA ALA A 278 -19.62 -25.48 -6.58
C ALA A 278 -18.39 -26.19 -6.00
N TRP A 279 -17.56 -25.46 -5.25
CA TRP A 279 -16.44 -26.03 -4.50
C TRP A 279 -16.90 -27.03 -3.42
N ASP A 280 -17.95 -26.69 -2.66
CA ASP A 280 -18.47 -27.56 -1.59
C ASP A 280 -19.21 -28.82 -2.12
N GLU A 281 -19.71 -28.79 -3.35
CA GLU A 281 -20.49 -29.87 -3.98
C GLU A 281 -19.62 -30.89 -4.75
N ARG A 282 -18.31 -30.63 -4.89
CA ARG A 282 -17.33 -31.49 -5.56
C ARG A 282 -17.05 -32.77 -4.77
#